data_AF-A0A3N5NFI7-F1
#
_entry.id   AF-A0A3N5NFI7-F1
#
_cell.length_a   1.000
_cell.length_b   1.000
_cell.length_c   1.000
_cell.angle_alpha   90.00
_cell.angle_beta   90.00
_cell.angle_gamma   90.00
#
_symmetry.space_group_name_H-M   'P 1'
#
loop_
_entity.id
_entity.type
_entity.pdbx_description
1 polymer ?
#
loop_
_entity_poly.entity_id
_entity_poly.type
_entity_poly.pdbx_seq_one_letter_code
_entity_poly.pdbx_strand_id
1 'polypeptide(L)'
;MRVNVDDYAEIWVNGALPRAAGRPSPAAIQGFNMPNRLVLGDDIVSSGDKFEIAVFAINGPISAAPANFLWFREAKVEFFR
;
A
#
# COMPACT_ATOMS: atom_id res chain seq x y z
N MET A 1 -6.05 -5.84 -0.38
CA MET A 1 -5.20 -5.41 0.76
C MET A 1 -5.55 -3.99 1.13
N ARG A 2 -5.85 -3.74 2.40
CA ARG A 2 -6.07 -2.41 2.96
C ARG A 2 -4.99 -2.14 3.99
N VAL A 3 -4.33 -0.99 3.88
CA VAL A 3 -3.35 -0.51 4.86
C VAL A 3 -3.67 0.92 5.25
N ASN A 4 -3.39 1.27 6.49
CA ASN A 4 -3.35 2.65 6.92
C ASN A 4 -2.11 2.79 7.81
N VAL A 5 -1.17 3.58 7.33
CA VAL A 5 0.11 3.88 7.97
C VAL A 5 0.34 5.36 7.87
N ASP A 6 1.14 5.90 8.77
CA ASP A 6 1.33 7.34 8.82
C ASP A 6 1.95 7.89 7.53
N ASP A 7 1.42 9.04 7.10
CA ASP A 7 1.90 9.95 6.05
C ASP A 7 2.06 9.41 4.61
N TYR A 8 2.76 8.30 4.40
CA TYR A 8 3.01 7.72 3.09
C TYR A 8 3.21 6.21 3.13
N ALA A 9 2.68 5.51 2.12
CA ALA A 9 2.94 4.09 1.91
C ALA A 9 2.95 3.69 0.45
N GLU A 10 3.74 2.66 0.16
CA GLU A 10 3.70 1.89 -1.07
C GLU A 10 3.40 0.42 -0.77
N ILE A 11 2.47 -0.17 -1.52
CA ILE A 11 2.15 -1.60 -1.45
C ILE A 11 2.77 -2.29 -2.67
N TRP A 12 3.70 -3.19 -2.41
CA TRP A 12 4.40 -3.98 -3.42
C TRP A 12 3.82 -5.39 -3.46
N VAL A 13 3.75 -5.96 -4.66
CA VAL A 13 3.26 -7.32 -4.91
C VAL A 13 4.34 -8.07 -5.65
N ASN A 14 4.85 -9.17 -5.08
CA ASN A 14 5.91 -9.99 -5.65
C ASN A 14 7.13 -9.17 -6.11
N GLY A 15 7.56 -8.22 -5.27
CA GLY A 15 8.68 -7.33 -5.57
C GLY A 15 8.42 -6.24 -6.62
N ALA A 16 7.18 -6.07 -7.09
CA ALA A 16 6.81 -5.03 -8.05
C ALA A 16 5.82 -4.01 -7.44
N LEU A 17 6.04 -2.72 -7.71
CA LEU A 17 5.12 -1.65 -7.35
C LEU A 17 4.08 -1.45 -8.47
N PRO A 18 2.79 -1.75 -8.25
CA PRO A 18 1.76 -1.59 -9.28
C PRO A 18 1.46 -0.11 -9.52
N ARG A 19 2.17 0.53 -10.45
CA ARG A 19 1.99 1.94 -10.83
C ARG A 19 2.14 2.15 -12.33
N ALA A 20 1.52 3.21 -12.84
CA ALA A 20 1.69 3.67 -14.21
C ALA A 20 1.96 5.18 -14.23
N ALA A 21 2.90 5.62 -15.08
CA ALA A 21 3.20 7.04 -15.23
C ALA A 21 1.95 7.82 -15.68
N GLY A 22 1.73 9.01 -15.10
CA GLY A 22 0.59 9.86 -15.42
C GLY A 22 -0.75 9.39 -14.85
N ARG A 23 -0.78 8.37 -13.97
CA ARG A 23 -1.99 7.89 -13.31
C ARG A 23 -1.79 7.82 -11.79
N PRO A 24 -2.79 8.20 -10.98
CA PRO A 24 -2.77 7.89 -9.55
C PRO A 24 -2.57 6.39 -9.33
N SER A 25 -1.65 6.02 -8.45
CA SER A 25 -1.40 4.63 -8.11
C SER A 25 -2.24 4.24 -6.89
N PRO A 26 -3.12 3.24 -6.96
CA PRO A 26 -3.79 2.72 -5.76
C PRO A 26 -2.83 1.97 -4.83
N ALA A 27 -1.62 1.67 -5.29
CA ALA A 27 -0.56 1.11 -4.49
C ALA A 27 0.23 2.16 -3.72
N ALA A 28 0.11 3.46 -4.02
CA ALA A 28 0.80 4.54 -3.32
C ALA A 28 -0.21 5.48 -2.66
N ILE A 29 -0.06 5.73 -1.35
CA ILE A 29 -0.92 6.68 -0.65
C ILE A 29 -0.67 8.09 -1.19
N GLN A 30 -1.75 8.83 -1.45
CA GLN A 30 -1.71 10.23 -1.87
C GLN A 30 -2.26 11.17 -0.77
N GLY A 31 -1.72 11.11 0.44
CA GLY A 31 -2.10 12.02 1.52
C GLY A 31 -1.73 11.54 2.93
N PHE A 32 -1.65 12.50 3.86
CA PHE A 32 -1.30 12.24 5.26
C PHE A 32 -2.31 11.31 5.94
N ASN A 33 -1.84 10.17 6.46
CA ASN A 33 -2.63 9.19 7.23
C ASN A 33 -3.88 8.67 6.50
N MET A 34 -3.84 8.64 5.16
CA MET A 34 -4.97 8.21 4.35
C MET A 34 -4.99 6.68 4.16
N PRO A 35 -6.16 6.03 4.13
CA PRO A 35 -6.24 4.61 3.79
C PRO A 35 -5.72 4.33 2.38
N ASN A 36 -4.87 3.30 2.24
CA ASN A 36 -4.44 2.75 0.97
C ASN A 36 -5.14 1.42 0.69
N ARG A 37 -5.67 1.25 -0.51
CA ARG A 37 -6.34 0.00 -0.91
C ARG A 37 -5.82 -0.48 -2.25
N LEU A 38 -5.10 -1.60 -2.22
CA LEU A 38 -4.72 -2.34 -3.41
C LEU A 38 -5.66 -3.53 -3.62
N VAL A 39 -6.24 -3.61 -4.81
CA VAL A 39 -7.06 -4.74 -5.26
C VAL A 39 -6.26 -5.51 -6.31
N LEU A 40 -6.11 -6.82 -6.08
CA LEU A 40 -5.68 -7.75 -7.11
C LEU A 40 -6.95 -8.18 -7.85
N GLY A 41 -7.01 -7.94 -9.17
CA GLY A 41 -8.20 -8.22 -9.96
C GLY A 41 -8.49 -9.71 -10.13
N ASP A 42 -9.74 -10.06 -10.41
CA ASP A 42 -10.22 -11.44 -10.50
C ASP A 42 -9.51 -12.26 -11.59
N ASP A 43 -9.11 -11.61 -12.70
CA ASP A 43 -8.40 -12.27 -13.81
C ASP A 43 -6.88 -12.45 -13.54
N ILE A 44 -6.38 -11.92 -12.42
CA ILE A 44 -4.96 -11.95 -12.04
C ILE A 44 -4.69 -13.04 -10.98
N VAL A 45 -5.73 -13.50 -10.27
CA VAL A 45 -5.58 -14.38 -9.10
C VAL A 45 -6.31 -15.70 -9.32
N SER A 46 -5.57 -16.79 -9.28
CA SER A 46 -6.10 -18.16 -9.32
C SER A 46 -6.03 -18.84 -7.94
N SER A 47 -6.88 -19.86 -7.76
CA SER A 47 -6.81 -20.68 -6.54
C SER A 47 -5.46 -21.37 -6.44
N GLY A 48 -4.80 -21.23 -5.29
CA GLY A 48 -3.47 -21.78 -5.03
C GLY A 48 -2.32 -20.79 -5.28
N ASP A 49 -2.58 -19.62 -5.85
CA ASP A 49 -1.57 -18.59 -6.02
C ASP A 49 -1.02 -18.12 -4.68
N LYS A 50 0.29 -17.81 -4.67
CA LYS A 50 0.99 -17.23 -3.53
C LYS A 50 1.52 -15.87 -3.92
N PHE A 51 1.28 -14.89 -3.06
CA PHE A 51 1.75 -13.53 -3.23
C PHE A 51 2.59 -13.13 -2.04
N GLU A 52 3.71 -12.48 -2.31
CA GLU A 52 4.42 -11.67 -1.34
C GLU A 52 3.85 -10.26 -1.39
N ILE A 53 3.41 -9.75 -0.24
CA ILE A 53 2.97 -8.37 -0.10
C ILE A 53 3.95 -7.67 0.83
N ALA A 54 4.58 -6.60 0.35
CA ALA A 54 5.45 -5.75 1.14
C ALA A 54 4.85 -4.34 1.23
N VAL A 55 4.99 -3.71 2.41
CA VAL A 55 4.56 -2.33 2.64
C VAL A 55 5.78 -1.51 2.99
N PHE A 56 6.14 -0.57 2.10
CA PHE A 56 7.13 0.45 2.40
C PHE A 56 6.39 1.67 2.93
N ALA A 57 6.85 2.24 4.04
CA ALA A 57 6.16 3.35 4.70
C ALA A 57 7.14 4.44 5.12
N ILE A 58 6.69 5.69 5.05
CA ILE A 58 7.44 6.87 5.48
C ILE A 58 6.52 7.73 6.34
N ASN A 59 6.95 7.99 7.56
CA ASN A 59 6.33 8.96 8.44
C ASN A 59 6.90 10.34 8.08
N GLY A 60 6.23 11.06 7.19
CA GLY A 60 6.52 12.44 6.80
C GLY A 60 6.96 12.63 5.35
N PRO A 61 7.03 13.89 4.88
CA PRO A 61 7.83 14.19 3.71
C PRO A 61 9.31 13.87 4.03
N ILE A 62 10.01 13.29 3.06
CA ILE A 62 11.42 12.88 3.21
C ILE A 62 12.32 14.04 3.69
N SER A 63 12.00 15.28 3.30
CA SER A 63 12.75 16.48 3.67
C SER A 63 12.38 17.10 5.01
N ALA A 64 11.30 16.65 5.66
CA ALA A 64 10.80 17.22 6.91
C ALA A 64 10.15 16.12 7.76
N ALA A 65 10.97 15.14 8.14
CA ALA A 65 10.53 14.04 8.99
C ALA A 65 9.99 14.58 10.33
N PRO A 66 8.83 14.12 10.79
CA PRO A 66 8.23 14.49 12.06
C PRO A 66 9.01 13.87 13.23
N ALA A 67 8.93 14.50 14.39
CA ALA A 67 9.63 14.08 15.61
C ALA A 67 8.93 12.93 16.37
N ASN A 68 8.23 12.04 15.66
CA ASN A 68 7.48 10.92 16.21
C ASN A 68 7.79 9.61 15.46
N PHE A 69 7.24 8.51 15.96
CA PHE A 69 7.38 7.18 15.36
C PHE A 69 6.39 6.96 14.22
N LEU A 70 6.73 6.01 13.35
CA LEU A 70 5.85 5.49 12.32
C LEU A 70 4.85 4.49 12.92
N TRP A 71 3.55 4.68 12.65
CA TRP A 71 2.52 3.76 13.12
C TRP A 71 1.73 3.11 11.99
N PHE A 72 1.54 1.80 12.12
CA PHE A 72 0.51 1.06 11.37
C PHE A 72 -0.79 1.06 12.18
N ARG A 73 -1.82 1.67 11.60
CA ARG A 73 -3.19 1.64 12.15
C ARG A 73 -3.95 0.41 11.67
N GLU A 74 -3.67 -0.02 10.45
CA GLU A 74 -4.33 -1.17 9.83
C GLU A 74 -3.41 -1.84 8.80
N ALA A 75 -3.45 -3.17 8.74
CA ALA A 75 -2.93 -3.98 7.64
C ALA A 75 -3.80 -5.24 7.51
N LYS A 76 -4.69 -5.26 6.51
CA LYS A 76 -5.73 -6.29 6.37
C LYS A 76 -5.87 -6.81 4.95
N VAL A 77 -5.88 -8.13 4.80
CA VAL A 77 -6.29 -8.80 3.56
C VAL A 77 -7.80 -9.03 3.62
N GLU A 78 -8.49 -8.67 2.53
CA GLU A 78 -9.93 -8.79 2.40
C GLU A 78 -10.25 -9.52 1.11
N PHE A 79 -11.20 -10.45 1.19
CA PHE A 79 -11.73 -11.20 0.06
C PHE A 79 -13.11 -10.65 -0.29
N PHE A 80 -13.36 -10.45 -1.56
CA PHE A 80 -14.64 -9.97 -2.08
C PHE A 80 -15.27 -11.08 -2.94
N ARG A 81 -16.59 -11.07 -3.08
CA ARG A 81 -17.36 -12.03 -3.87
C ARG A 81 -18.21 -11.29 -4.88
#